data_AF-A0A453SSI1-F1
#
_entry.id   AF-A0A453SSI1-F1
#
_cell.length_a   1.000
_cell.length_b   1.000
_cell.length_c   1.000
_cell.angle_alpha   90.00
_cell.angle_beta   90.00
_cell.angle_gamma   90.00
#
_symmetry.space_group_name_H-M   'P 1'
#
loop_
_entity.id
_entity.type
_entity.pdbx_description
1 polymer ?
#
loop_
_entity_poly.entity_id
_entity_poly.type
_entity_poly.pdbx_seq_one_letter_code
_entity_poly.pdbx_strand_id
1 'polypeptide(L)' 'MHLSENEGIEGVRFAVTGGQGFVGAALCLELIRRGALEVCSLDGSTCAIPPLGPSSSSTPVSASSKAMREVDGHG' A
#
# COMPACT_ATOMS: atom_id res chain seq x y z
N MET A 1 5.20 -32.19 1.59
CA MET A 1 6.03 -31.09 2.14
C MET A 1 5.10 -30.22 2.96
N HIS A 2 5.40 -29.96 4.23
CA HIS A 2 4.62 -29.06 5.09
C HIS A 2 5.44 -27.78 5.21
N LEU A 3 5.08 -26.78 4.41
CA LEU A 3 5.72 -25.47 4.44
C LEU A 3 5.08 -24.66 5.56
N SER A 4 5.88 -23.84 6.24
CA SER A 4 5.32 -22.99 7.28
C SER A 4 4.44 -21.90 6.66
N GLU A 5 3.43 -21.44 7.40
CA GLU A 5 2.55 -20.38 6.91
C GLU A 5 3.30 -19.07 6.64
N ASN A 6 4.56 -18.90 7.08
CA ASN A 6 5.34 -17.68 6.83
C ASN A 6 6.52 -17.90 5.88
N GLU A 7 6.66 -19.12 5.35
CA GLU A 7 7.79 -19.48 4.50
C GLU A 7 7.82 -18.59 3.25
N GLY A 8 8.97 -17.94 3.02
CA GLY A 8 9.17 -16.99 1.92
C GLY A 8 8.64 -15.58 2.16
N ILE A 9 8.16 -15.25 3.36
CA ILE A 9 7.66 -13.91 3.70
C ILE A 9 8.42 -13.29 4.86
N GLU A 10 8.68 -14.06 5.93
CA GLU A 10 9.35 -13.52 7.10
C GLU A 10 10.74 -12.97 6.74
N GLY A 11 11.00 -11.70 7.09
CA GLY A 11 12.26 -11.02 6.79
C GLY A 11 12.44 -10.59 5.32
N VAL A 12 11.44 -10.79 4.46
CA VAL A 12 11.51 -10.44 3.02
C VAL A 12 10.90 -9.06 2.76
N ARG A 13 11.48 -8.32 1.81
CA ARG A 13 10.94 -7.04 1.32
C ARG A 13 10.06 -7.27 0.09
N PHE A 14 8.88 -6.66 0.09
CA PHE A 14 7.91 -6.77 -1.00
C PHE A 14 7.65 -5.42 -1.65
N ALA A 15 7.49 -5.44 -2.97
CA ALA A 15 6.91 -4.33 -3.72
C ALA A 15 5.56 -4.80 -4.28
N VAL A 16 4.48 -4.09 -3.95
CA VAL A 16 3.12 -4.45 -4.35
C VAL A 16 2.61 -3.42 -5.34
N THR A 17 2.42 -3.81 -6.59
CA THR A 17 1.77 -2.97 -7.60
C THR A 17 0.25 -2.97 -7.40
N GLY A 18 -0.40 -1.81 -7.44
CA GLY A 18 -1.84 -1.74 -7.16
C GLY A 18 -2.19 -1.86 -5.67
N GLY A 19 -1.21 -1.66 -4.79
CA GLY A 19 -1.35 -1.81 -3.34
C GLY A 19 -2.25 -0.76 -2.66
N GLN A 20 -2.61 0.33 -3.35
CA GLN A 20 -3.66 1.27 -2.88
C GLN A 20 -5.08 0.82 -3.24
N GLY A 21 -5.25 -0.22 -4.07
CA GLY A 21 -6.56 -0.82 -4.34
C GLY A 21 -7.05 -1.69 -3.19
N PHE A 22 -8.35 -2.05 -3.17
CA PHE A 22 -8.95 -2.86 -2.10
C PHE A 22 -8.22 -4.19 -1.85
N VAL A 23 -7.99 -4.98 -2.91
CA VAL A 23 -7.29 -6.27 -2.81
C VAL A 23 -5.82 -6.09 -2.48
N GLY A 24 -5.17 -5.11 -3.12
CA GLY A 24 -3.75 -4.83 -2.91
C GLY A 24 -3.46 -4.39 -1.48
N ALA A 25 -4.31 -3.53 -0.90
CA ALA A 25 -4.17 -3.07 0.48
C ALA A 25 -4.34 -4.22 1.48
N ALA A 26 -5.31 -5.11 1.25
CA ALA A 26 -5.50 -6.30 2.07
C ALA A 26 -4.28 -7.24 1.99
N LEU A 27 -3.70 -7.42 0.81
CA LEU A 27 -2.48 -8.19 0.63
C LEU A 27 -1.29 -7.55 1.35
N CYS A 28 -1.09 -6.23 1.22
CA CYS A 28 -0.04 -5.51 1.92
C CYS A 28 -0.12 -5.74 3.44
N LEU A 29 -1.33 -5.67 4.01
CA LEU A 29 -1.56 -5.92 5.43
C LEU A 29 -1.21 -7.35 5.83
N GLU A 30 -1.60 -8.33 5.02
CA GLU A 30 -1.32 -9.74 5.31
C GLU A 30 0.17 -10.08 5.23
N LEU A 31 0.91 -9.47 4.30
CA LEU A 31 2.37 -9.61 4.21
C LEU A 31 3.06 -9.09 5.47
N ILE A 32 2.64 -7.93 5.99
CA ILE A 32 3.15 -7.39 7.26
C ILE A 32 2.82 -8.36 8.41
N ARG A 33 1.59 -8.86 8.45
CA ARG A 33 1.13 -9.77 9.51
C ARG A 33 1.91 -11.09 9.53
N ARG A 34 2.41 -11.54 8.37
CA ARG A 34 3.25 -12.75 8.19
C ARG A 34 4.75 -12.47 8.32
N GLY A 35 5.16 -11.27 8.73
CA GLY A 35 6.54 -10.95 9.10
C GLY A 35 7.40 -10.37 7.97
N ALA A 36 6.80 -9.83 6.91
CA ALA A 36 7.56 -9.09 5.90
C ALA A 36 8.42 -7.98 6.56
N LEU A 37 9.67 -7.86 6.11
CA LEU A 37 10.60 -6.83 6.60
C LEU A 37 10.16 -5.43 6.17
N GLU A 38 9.63 -5.33 4.95
CA GLU A 38 9.14 -4.07 4.37
C GLU A 38 8.12 -4.39 3.29
N VAL A 39 7.09 -3.56 3.18
CA VAL A 39 6.11 -3.63 2.09
C VAL A 39 5.95 -2.24 1.48
N CYS A 40 6.37 -2.07 0.23
CA CYS A 40 6.23 -0.84 -0.53
C CYS A 40 5.05 -0.96 -1.52
N SER A 41 4.03 -0.12 -1.37
CA SER A 41 2.97 0.03 -2.38
C SER A 41 3.46 0.89 -3.54
N LEU A 42 3.38 0.38 -4.76
CA LEU A 42 3.76 1.08 -5.99
C LEU A 42 2.53 1.21 -6.89
N ASP A 43 1.94 2.39 -6.93
CA ASP A 43 0.71 2.63 -7.67
C ASP A 43 0.97 3.62 -8.81
N GLY A 44 0.80 3.14 -10.05
CA GLY A 44 0.73 4.01 -11.22
C GLY A 44 -0.64 4.67 -11.29
N SER A 45 -0.69 5.96 -11.63
CA SER A 45 -1.96 6.62 -11.93
C SER A 45 -2.56 6.02 -13.22
N THR A 46 -3.78 5.50 -13.11
CA THR A 46 -4.81 5.26 -14.16
C THR A 46 -5.10 3.82 -14.58
N CYS A 47 -6.37 3.44 -14.33
CA CYS A 47 -7.36 3.04 -15.35
C CYS A 47 -8.72 3.44 -14.78
N ALA A 48 -9.19 4.67 -15.06
CA ALA A 48 -10.58 5.00 -14.76
C ALA A 48 -11.47 4.25 -15.76
N ILE A 49 -12.39 3.39 -15.28
CA ILE A 49 -13.58 3.09 -16.06
C ILE A 49 -14.35 4.43 -16.08
N PRO A 50 -14.53 5.09 -17.24
CA PRO A 50 -15.35 6.29 -17.28
C PRO A 50 -16.73 5.93 -16.71
N PRO A 51 -17.33 6.76 -15.86
CA PRO A 51 -18.67 6.49 -15.37
C PRO A 51 -19.57 6.26 -16.60
N LEU A 52 -20.29 5.13 -16.64
CA LEU A 52 -21.44 5.00 -17.54
C LEU A 52 -22.52 5.96 -17.02
N GLY A 53 -22.36 7.25 -17.29
CA GLY A 53 -23.27 8.30 -16.83
C GLY A 53 -22.63 9.68 -16.96
N PRO A 54 -23.43 10.73 -17.23
CA PRO A 54 -22.90 12.07 -17.50
C PRO A 54 -22.14 12.61 -16.28
N SER A 55 -20.92 13.04 -16.55
CA SER A 55 -19.93 13.49 -15.57
C SER A 55 -20.44 14.66 -14.73
N SER A 56 -20.46 14.48 -13.41
CA SER A 56 -20.46 15.60 -12.45
C SER A 56 -19.12 15.61 -11.72
N SER A 57 -18.26 16.54 -12.17
CA SER A 57 -17.19 17.20 -11.40
C SER A 57 -16.23 16.31 -10.59
N SER A 58 -15.11 15.95 -11.21
CA SER A 58 -13.93 15.39 -10.55
C SER A 58 -13.15 16.43 -9.75
N THR A 59 -12.88 16.15 -8.48
CA THR A 59 -11.63 16.58 -7.84
C THR A 59 -11.01 15.34 -7.16
N PRO A 60 -9.84 14.84 -7.61
CA PRO A 60 -9.11 13.84 -6.84
C PRO A 60 -8.39 14.58 -5.71
N VAL A 61 -8.81 14.36 -4.46
CA VAL A 61 -8.05 14.87 -3.31
C VAL A 61 -6.75 14.07 -3.25
N SER A 62 -5.64 14.74 -3.56
CA SER A 62 -4.31 14.19 -3.36
C SER A 62 -4.08 14.13 -1.84
N ALA A 63 -4.09 12.93 -1.27
CA ALA A 63 -3.73 12.72 0.12
C ALA A 63 -2.22 12.92 0.27
N SER A 64 -1.83 14.13 0.67
CA SER A 64 -0.44 14.45 0.99
C SER A 64 -0.02 13.68 2.24
N SER A 65 0.88 12.70 2.09
CA SER A 65 1.50 11.99 3.21
C SER A 65 2.23 12.99 4.11
N LYS A 66 1.73 13.20 5.33
CA LYS A 66 2.42 14.01 6.33
C LYS A 66 3.55 13.15 6.93
N ALA A 67 4.77 13.35 6.43
CA ALA A 67 5.96 12.77 7.06
C ALA A 67 6.08 13.34 8.49
N MET A 68 5.99 12.47 9.51
CA MET A 68 6.38 12.83 10.86
C MET A 68 7.90 13.00 10.90
N ARG A 69 8.38 14.22 11.15
CA ARG A 69 9.75 14.43 11.63
C ARG A 69 9.71 14.37 13.15
N GLU A 70 10.30 13.32 13.69
CA GLU A 70 10.96 13.33 15.00
C GLU A 70 12.34 14.02 14.86
N VAL A 71 12.97 14.41 15.99
CA VAL A 71 14.25 15.14 16.21
C VAL A 71 14.03 16.60 16.62
N ASP A 72 14.49 17.15 17.75
CA ASP A 72 15.32 16.67 18.87
C ASP A 72 15.01 17.56 20.10
N GLY A 73 14.98 17.00 21.31
CA GLY A 73 14.79 17.78 22.54
C GLY A 73 16.12 18.28 23.08
N HIS A 74 16.33 19.59 23.10
CA HIS A 74 17.33 20.24 23.94
C HIS A 74 16.65 21.27 24.84
N GLY A 75 16.77 21.04 26.15
CA GLY A 75 16.32 21.91 27.24
C GLY A 75 16.73 21.29 28.56
#